data_AF-A0A7L2QKI5-F1
#
_entry.id   AF-A0A7L2QKI5-F1
#
_cell.length_a   1.000
_cell.length_b   1.000
_cell.length_c   1.000
_cell.angle_alpha   90.00
_cell.angle_beta   90.00
_cell.angle_gamma   90.00
#
_symmetry.space_group_name_H-M   'P 1'
#
loop_
_entity.id
_entity.type
_entity.pdbx_description
1 polymer ?
#
loop_
_entity_poly.entity_id
_entity_poly.type
_entity_poly.pdbx_seq_one_letter_code
_entity_poly.pdbx_strand_id
1 'polypeptide(L)' 'KLGHPSELPPEPTPGYEADEEFLRRLHHVLLEVEVLEGSLQCPDSGRRFPISRGVPNLLLTEDEA' A
#
# COMPACT_ATOMS: atom_id res chain seq x y z
N LYS A 1 -10.53 4.04 4.12
CA LYS A 1 -10.30 2.64 4.55
C LYS A 1 -10.33 1.80 3.30
N LEU A 2 -9.23 1.11 2.96
CA LEU A 2 -9.28 0.04 1.95
C LEU A 2 -10.29 -0.98 2.48
N GLY A 3 -11.33 -1.30 1.73
CA GLY A 3 -12.56 -1.93 2.22
C GLY A 3 -12.42 -3.38 2.72
N HIS A 4 -11.21 -3.86 3.01
CA HIS A 4 -10.93 -5.20 3.52
C HIS A 4 -10.10 -5.08 4.82
N PRO A 5 -10.58 -5.59 5.97
CA PRO A 5 -9.68 -5.85 7.09
C PRO A 5 -8.66 -6.89 6.62
N SER A 6 -7.37 -6.58 6.68
CA SER A 6 -6.34 -7.52 6.24
C SER A 6 -6.40 -8.76 7.11
N GLU A 7 -6.67 -9.92 6.51
CA GLU A 7 -6.52 -11.24 7.15
C GLU A 7 -5.05 -11.59 7.43
N LEU A 8 -4.13 -10.66 7.18
CA LEU A 8 -2.71 -10.80 7.43
C LEU A 8 -2.41 -10.53 8.91
N PRO A 9 -1.54 -11.34 9.54
CA PRO A 9 -1.00 -11.02 10.84
C PRO A 9 -0.22 -9.69 10.79
N PRO A 10 -0.11 -8.97 11.93
CA PRO A 10 0.60 -7.70 11.99
C PRO A 10 2.09 -7.85 11.67
N GLU A 11 2.66 -9.03 11.93
CA GLU A 11 4.04 -9.38 11.67
C GLU A 11 4.12 -10.81 11.10
N PRO A 12 5.06 -11.10 10.20
CA PRO A 12 5.28 -12.45 9.70
C PRO A 12 5.78 -13.37 10.82
N THR A 13 5.23 -14.59 10.88
CA THR A 13 5.69 -15.62 11.82
C THR A 13 7.01 -16.24 11.35
N PRO A 14 7.89 -16.71 12.24
CA PRO A 14 9.10 -17.43 11.84
C PRO A 14 8.78 -18.63 10.93
N GLY A 15 9.47 -18.77 9.80
CA GLY A 15 9.24 -19.84 8.84
C GLY A 15 8.07 -19.62 7.87
N TYR A 16 7.53 -18.40 7.79
CA TYR A 16 6.45 -18.04 6.86
C TYR A 16 6.78 -18.34 5.39
N GLU A 17 8.06 -18.45 5.04
CA GLU A 17 8.54 -18.76 3.70
C GLU A 17 8.07 -20.15 3.23
N ALA A 18 7.76 -21.05 4.17
CA ALA A 18 7.20 -22.37 3.89
C ALA A 18 5.67 -22.43 4.04
N ASP A 19 5.03 -21.35 4.50
CA ASP A 19 3.58 -21.26 4.67
C ASP A 19 2.92 -20.73 3.39
N GLU A 20 2.58 -21.65 2.48
CA GLU A 20 1.96 -21.30 1.20
C GLU A 20 0.62 -20.56 1.36
N GLU A 21 -0.14 -20.85 2.41
CA GLU A 21 -1.44 -20.22 2.66
C GLU A 21 -1.25 -18.74 3.03
N PHE A 22 -0.29 -18.46 3.91
CA PHE A 22 0.12 -17.10 4.22
C PHE A 22 0.65 -16.38 2.97
N LEU A 23 1.53 -17.01 2.18
CA LEU A 23 2.10 -16.40 0.99
C LEU A 23 1.04 -16.07 -0.06
N ARG A 24 0.01 -16.92 -0.24
CA ARG A 24 -1.12 -16.64 -1.15
C ARG A 24 -1.94 -15.43 -0.69
N ARG A 25 -2.24 -15.32 0.61
CA ARG A 25 -2.93 -14.14 1.16
C ARG A 25 -2.10 -12.87 1.00
N LEU A 26 -0.79 -12.97 1.25
CA LEU A 26 0.12 -11.84 1.12
C LEU A 26 0.22 -11.36 -0.34
N HIS A 27 0.34 -12.31 -1.28
CA HIS A 27 0.30 -12.04 -2.71
C HIS A 27 -0.96 -11.27 -3.12
N HIS A 28 -2.14 -11.74 -2.69
CA HIS A 28 -3.40 -11.07 -2.99
C HIS A 28 -3.39 -9.59 -2.56
N VAL A 29 -3.04 -9.32 -1.29
CA VAL A 29 -3.08 -7.96 -0.75
C VAL A 29 -2.03 -7.04 -1.40
N LEU A 30 -0.82 -7.55 -1.68
CA LEU A 30 0.27 -6.73 -2.21
C LEU A 30 0.20 -6.51 -3.72
N LEU A 31 -0.33 -7.47 -4.48
CA LEU A 31 -0.19 -7.52 -5.94
C LEU A 31 -1.54 -7.54 -6.68
N GLU A 32 -2.63 -7.95 -6.04
CA GLU A 32 -3.95 -8.07 -6.69
C GLU A 32 -4.95 -7.00 -6.24
N VAL A 33 -4.58 -6.16 -5.26
CA VAL A 33 -5.41 -5.04 -4.78
C VAL A 33 -4.84 -3.72 -5.26
N GLU A 34 -5.64 -2.96 -6.02
CA GLU A 34 -5.22 -1.71 -6.64
C GLU A 34 -5.99 -0.50 -6.07
N VAL A 35 -5.29 0.62 -5.90
CA VAL A 35 -5.90 1.91 -5.55
C VAL A 35 -6.07 2.74 -6.81
N LEU A 36 -7.28 2.79 -7.36
CA LEU A 36 -7.54 3.53 -8.60
C LEU A 36 -7.59 5.05 -8.38
N GLU A 37 -8.19 5.50 -7.29
CA GLU A 37 -8.35 6.92 -6.94
C GLU A 37 -8.05 7.11 -5.44
N GLY A 38 -7.26 8.13 -5.10
CA GLY A 38 -6.89 8.40 -3.71
C GLY A 38 -5.73 9.38 -3.56
N SER A 39 -5.05 9.31 -2.41
CA SER A 39 -3.83 10.08 -2.17
C SER A 39 -2.90 9.38 -1.19
N LEU A 40 -1.60 9.43 -1.44
CA LEU A 40 -0.57 9.11 -0.44
C LEU A 40 -0.29 10.38 0.38
N GLN A 41 -0.25 10.27 1.70
CA GLN A 41 0.06 11.41 2.58
C GLN A 41 1.40 11.17 3.27
N CYS A 42 2.32 12.13 3.14
CA CYS A 42 3.54 12.13 3.93
C CYS A 42 3.18 12.34 5.40
N PRO A 43 3.61 11.46 6.33
CA PRO A 43 3.27 11.57 7.74
C PRO A 43 3.93 12.79 8.42
N ASP A 44 5.09 13.22 7.93
CA ASP A 44 5.87 14.29 8.56
C ASP A 44 5.42 15.69 8.12
N SER A 45 5.21 15.90 6.82
CA SER A 45 4.82 17.21 6.26
C SER A 45 3.32 17.36 6.03
N GLY A 46 2.57 16.26 6.05
CA GLY A 46 1.16 16.23 5.68
C GLY A 46 0.89 16.39 4.17
N ARG A 47 1.93 16.54 3.34
CA ARG A 47 1.82 16.68 1.87
C ARG A 47 1.10 15.48 1.28
N ARG A 48 0.14 15.76 0.38
CA ARG A 48 -0.65 14.74 -0.32
C ARG A 48 -0.21 14.59 -1.76
N PHE A 49 0.03 13.36 -2.19
CA PHE A 49 0.37 12.96 -3.54
C PHE A 49 -0.85 12.25 -4.14
N PRO A 50 -1.54 12.83 -5.14
CA PRO A 50 -2.76 12.24 -5.67
C PRO A 50 -2.46 10.96 -6.45
N ILE A 51 -3.38 9.99 -6.34
CA ILE A 51 -3.43 8.78 -7.16
C ILE A 51 -4.67 8.93 -8.05
N SER A 52 -4.48 8.84 -9.36
CA SER A 52 -5.55 8.93 -10.35
C SER A 52 -5.35 7.87 -11.42
N ARG A 53 -6.42 7.17 -11.81
CA ARG A 53 -6.35 6.04 -12.75
C ARG A 53 -5.27 5.01 -12.39
N GLY A 54 -5.10 4.75 -11.09
CA GLY A 54 -4.10 3.81 -10.57
C GLY A 54 -2.64 4.31 -10.59
N VAL A 55 -2.39 5.54 -11.05
CA VAL A 55 -1.03 6.09 -11.15
C VAL A 55 -0.80 7.15 -10.05
N PRO A 56 0.15 6.94 -9.12
CA PRO A 56 0.54 7.95 -8.15
C PRO A 56 1.37 9.07 -8.81
N ASN A 57 1.07 10.32 -8.48
CA ASN A 57 1.88 11.47 -8.88
C ASN A 57 2.74 11.95 -7.70
N LEU A 58 4.05 11.68 -7.78
CA LEU A 58 5.04 12.03 -6.76
C LEU A 58 5.86 13.30 -7.10
N LEU A 59 5.45 14.08 -8.11
CA LEU A 59 6.15 15.31 -8.47
C LEU A 59 6.02 16.36 -7.37
N LEU A 60 7.13 17.01 -7.05
CA LEU A 60 7.21 18.14 -6.14
C LEU A 60 7.22 19.45 -6.95
N THR A 61 6.67 20.52 -6.38
CA THR A 61 6.89 21.87 -6.93
C THR A 61 8.26 22.39 -6.56
N GLU A 62 8.74 23.45 -7.22
CA GLU A 62 10.05 24.06 -6.91
C GLU A 62 10.15 24.51 -5.44
N ASP A 63 9.07 25.03 -4.87
CA ASP A 63 9.01 25.42 -3.46
C ASP A 63 9.00 24.24 -2.46
N GLU A 64 8.80 23.01 -2.95
CA GLU A 64 8.68 21.79 -2.13
C GLU A 64 9.93 20.88 -2.19
N ALA A 65 10.87 21.16 -3.11
CA ALA A 65 12.07 20.37 -3.36
C ALA A 65 13.23 20.79 -2.44
#